data_AF-A0A0F8Y3Q9-F1
#
_entry.id   AF-A0A0F8Y3Q9-F1
#
_cell.length_a   1.000
_cell.length_b   1.000
_cell.length_c   1.000
_cell.angle_alpha   90.00
_cell.angle_beta   90.00
_cell.angle_gamma   90.00
#
_symmetry.space_group_name_H-M   'P 1'
#
loop_
_entity.id
_entity.type
_entity.pdbx_description
1 polymer ?
#
loop_
_entity_poly.entity_id
_entity_poly.type
_entity_poly.pdbx_seq_one_letter_code
_entity_poly.pdbx_strand_id
1 'polypeptide(L)'
;MSTLVLAQITQLRQQLEDHNHNYYVLDNPSIPDAEYDRLLRELSALETDNPEYMSADSPTQKVGGAALAKFEQVTHQVPMLSLDNAFGEEEFSAFNRRI
;
A
#
# COMPACT_ATOMS: atom_id res chain seq x y z
N MET A 1 -12.82 22.00 0.06
CA MET A 1 -12.81 20.61 -0.46
C MET A 1 -11.48 19.92 -0.15
N SER A 2 -10.33 20.55 -0.43
CA SER A 2 -8.99 19.99 -0.18
C SER A 2 -8.72 19.46 1.25
N THR A 3 -9.28 20.08 2.29
CA THR A 3 -9.12 19.62 3.69
C THR A 3 -9.82 18.30 4.02
N LEU A 4 -10.95 18.00 3.36
CA LEU A 4 -11.66 16.73 3.57
C LEU A 4 -10.90 15.56 2.92
N VAL A 5 -10.32 15.80 1.74
CA VAL A 5 -9.50 14.82 1.02
C VAL A 5 -8.24 14.48 1.83
N LEU A 6 -7.55 15.48 2.36
CA LEU A 6 -6.38 15.26 3.23
C LEU A 6 -6.74 14.44 4.48
N ALA A 7 -7.91 14.70 5.08
CA ALA A 7 -8.37 13.93 6.24
C ALA A 7 -8.63 12.45 5.87
N GLN A 8 -9.25 12.19 4.72
CA GLN A 8 -9.47 10.83 4.22
C GLN A 8 -8.15 10.10 3.93
N ILE A 9 -7.22 10.75 3.23
CA ILE A 9 -5.87 10.21 2.96
C ILE A 9 -5.17 9.86 4.28
N THR A 10 -5.22 10.75 5.27
CA THR A 10 -4.60 10.53 6.58
C THR A 10 -5.24 9.34 7.31
N GLN A 11 -6.56 9.22 7.26
CA GLN A 11 -7.28 8.11 7.87
C GLN A 11 -6.93 6.78 7.21
N LEU A 12 -6.93 6.72 5.87
CA LEU A 12 -6.58 5.50 5.12
C LEU A 12 -5.13 5.08 5.39
N ARG A 13 -4.20 6.03 5.43
CA ARG A 13 -2.80 5.77 5.80
C ARG A 13 -2.69 5.14 7.18
N GLN A 14 -3.39 5.70 8.18
CA GLN A 14 -3.35 5.16 9.54
C GLN A 14 -3.91 3.73 9.59
N GLN A 15 -5.07 3.49 8.96
CA GLN A 15 -5.68 2.16 8.91
C GLN A 15 -4.75 1.13 8.25
N LEU A 16 -4.18 1.48 7.09
CA LEU A 16 -3.27 0.61 6.37
C LEU A 16 -1.98 0.32 7.15
N GLU A 17 -1.41 1.31 7.85
CA GLU A 17 -0.23 1.07 8.70
C GLU A 17 -0.54 0.17 9.90
N ASP A 18 -1.74 0.30 10.51
CA ASP A 18 -2.18 -0.58 11.58
C ASP A 18 -2.34 -2.03 11.06
N HIS A 19 -2.91 -2.20 9.87
CA HIS A 19 -3.03 -3.51 9.22
C HIS A 19 -1.65 -4.08 8.82
N ASN A 20 -0.75 -3.25 8.29
CA ASN A 20 0.63 -3.64 7.98
C ASN A 20 1.37 -4.12 9.23
N HIS A 21 1.22 -3.42 10.35
CA HIS A 21 1.85 -3.83 11.60
C HIS A 21 1.32 -5.19 12.07
N ASN A 22 0.00 -5.37 12.07
CA ASN A 22 -0.63 -6.64 12.43
C ASN A 22 -0.19 -7.79 11.53
N TYR A 23 -0.08 -7.56 10.22
CA TYR A 23 0.31 -8.56 9.24
C TYR A 23 1.82 -8.88 9.31
N TYR A 24 2.68 -7.87 9.15
CA TYR A 24 4.13 -8.07 9.01
C TYR A 24 4.89 -8.25 10.33
N VAL A 25 4.39 -7.67 11.43
CA VAL A 25 5.12 -7.66 12.72
C VAL A 25 4.51 -8.65 13.71
N LEU A 26 3.19 -8.67 13.84
CA LEU A 26 2.50 -9.51 14.82
C LEU A 26 2.07 -10.88 14.28
N ASP A 27 2.15 -11.09 12.97
CA ASP A 27 1.65 -12.31 12.30
C ASP A 27 0.19 -12.63 12.70
N ASN A 28 -0.63 -11.58 12.82
CA ASN A 28 -2.00 -11.63 13.29
C ASN A 28 -2.90 -10.69 12.45
N PRO A 29 -3.15 -11.02 11.17
CA PRO A 29 -3.94 -10.18 10.27
C PRO A 29 -5.32 -9.90 10.85
N SER A 30 -5.69 -8.62 10.92
CA SER A 30 -6.98 -8.19 11.49
C SER A 30 -8.12 -8.09 10.47
N ILE A 31 -7.79 -8.12 9.18
CA ILE A 31 -8.74 -8.10 8.05
C ILE A 31 -8.31 -9.07 6.95
N PRO A 32 -9.24 -9.54 6.09
CA PRO A 32 -8.89 -10.31 4.90
C PRO A 32 -8.10 -9.47 3.87
N ASP A 33 -7.25 -10.13 3.09
CA ASP A 33 -6.42 -9.49 2.05
C ASP A 33 -7.23 -8.64 1.06
N ALA A 34 -8.42 -9.11 0.66
CA ALA A 34 -9.29 -8.35 -0.25
C ALA A 34 -9.76 -7.00 0.33
N GLU A 35 -9.92 -6.90 1.65
CA GLU A 35 -10.30 -5.64 2.31
C GLU A 35 -9.09 -4.71 2.40
N TYR A 36 -7.90 -5.25 2.67
CA TYR A 36 -6.65 -4.49 2.62
C TYR A 36 -6.42 -3.90 1.23
N ASP A 37 -6.57 -4.73 0.20
CA ASP A 37 -6.43 -4.35 -1.20
C ASP A 37 -7.42 -3.24 -1.61
N ARG A 38 -8.66 -3.31 -1.09
CA ARG A 38 -9.67 -2.27 -1.30
C ARG A 38 -9.23 -0.93 -0.73
N LEU A 39 -8.75 -0.92 0.52
CA LEU A 39 -8.27 0.29 1.20
C LEU A 39 -7.04 0.87 0.50
N LEU A 40 -6.11 0.02 0.07
CA LEU A 40 -4.90 0.44 -0.63
C LEU A 40 -5.22 1.09 -1.99
N ARG A 41 -6.18 0.52 -2.74
CA ARG A 41 -6.67 1.11 -3.99
C ARG A 41 -7.37 2.45 -3.77
N GLU A 42 -8.18 2.57 -2.72
CA GLU A 42 -8.85 3.82 -2.36
C GLU A 42 -7.82 4.92 -2.08
N LEU A 43 -6.78 4.62 -1.29
CA LEU A 43 -5.68 5.54 -1.03
C LEU A 43 -4.92 5.90 -2.31
N SER A 44 -4.60 4.91 -3.14
CA SER A 44 -3.88 5.11 -4.40
C SER A 44 -4.64 6.01 -5.38
N ALA A 45 -5.96 5.84 -5.49
CA ALA A 45 -6.82 6.71 -6.31
C ALA A 45 -6.80 8.15 -5.79
N LEU A 46 -6.95 8.34 -4.47
CA LEU A 46 -6.92 9.68 -3.87
C LEU A 46 -5.57 10.38 -4.06
N GLU A 47 -4.45 9.65 -3.91
CA GLU A 47 -3.10 10.20 -4.13
C GLU A 47 -2.82 10.50 -5.61
N THR A 48 -3.36 9.69 -6.52
CA THR A 48 -3.25 9.93 -7.97
C THR A 48 -4.01 11.19 -8.37
N ASP A 49 -5.21 11.39 -7.82
CA ASP A 49 -6.05 12.57 -8.07
C ASP A 49 -5.52 13.83 -7.36
N ASN A 50 -4.68 13.68 -6.33
CA ASN A 50 -4.13 14.77 -5.52
C ASN A 50 -2.61 14.57 -5.29
N PRO A 51 -1.77 14.75 -6.33
CA PRO A 51 -0.34 14.46 -6.26
C PRO A 51 0.42 15.24 -5.17
N GLU A 52 -0.09 16.39 -4.73
CA GLU A 52 0.48 17.17 -3.63
C GLU A 52 0.47 16.44 -2.28
N TYR A 53 -0.35 15.40 -2.13
CA TYR A 53 -0.45 14.61 -0.91
C TYR A 53 0.35 13.32 -0.95
N MET A 54 0.93 12.95 -2.11
CA MET A 54 1.77 11.76 -2.23
C MET A 54 3.06 11.91 -1.39
N SER A 55 3.38 10.91 -0.58
CA SER A 55 4.55 10.90 0.30
C SER A 55 5.35 9.61 0.12
N ALA A 56 6.68 9.70 0.20
CA ALA A 56 7.55 8.52 0.18
C ALA A 56 7.27 7.54 1.34
N ASP A 57 6.70 8.05 2.45
CA ASP A 57 6.32 7.23 3.59
C ASP A 57 4.91 6.63 3.47
N SER A 58 4.19 6.87 2.37
CA SER A 58 2.84 6.33 2.17
C SER A 58 2.88 4.81 1.99
N PRO A 59 1.88 4.06 2.51
CA PRO A 59 1.74 2.63 2.24
C PRO A 59 1.72 2.27 0.74
N THR A 60 1.27 3.18 -0.13
CA THR A 60 1.27 2.98 -1.60
C THR A 60 2.67 3.00 -2.23
N GLN A 61 3.68 3.50 -1.51
CA GLN A 61 5.07 3.63 -1.96
C GLN A 61 6.00 2.60 -1.30
N LYS A 62 5.51 1.81 -0.35
CA LYS A 62 6.29 0.84 0.42
C LYS A 62 6.10 -0.57 -0.09
N VAL A 63 7.13 -1.40 0.11
CA VAL A 63 7.09 -2.84 -0.15
C VAL A 63 7.33 -3.58 1.16
N GLY A 64 6.38 -4.41 1.59
CA GLY A 64 6.47 -5.19 2.83
C GLY A 64 6.39 -4.35 4.10
N GLY A 65 6.84 -4.94 5.22
CA GLY A 65 6.90 -4.28 6.53
C GLY A 65 8.33 -4.16 7.07
N ALA A 66 8.47 -3.52 8.24
CA ALA A 66 9.76 -3.42 8.91
C ALA A 66 10.29 -4.81 9.31
N ALA A 67 11.57 -5.08 9.03
CA ALA A 67 12.21 -6.32 9.44
C ALA A 67 12.20 -6.48 10.98
N LEU A 68 11.88 -7.69 11.45
CA LEU A 68 11.85 -8.01 12.89
C LEU A 68 13.23 -7.78 13.54
N ALA A 69 13.25 -7.00 14.62
CA ALA A 69 14.48 -6.63 15.35
C ALA A 69 15.27 -7.81 15.95
N LYS A 70 14.68 -9.02 15.97
CA LYS A 70 15.34 -10.25 16.43
C LYS A 70 16.40 -10.77 15.43
N PHE A 71 16.38 -10.29 14.19
CA PHE A 71 17.32 -10.68 13.14
C PHE A 71 18.25 -9.52 12.78
N GLU A 72 19.49 -9.85 12.40
CA GLU A 72 20.38 -8.85 11.80
C GLU A 72 19.82 -8.39 10.46
N GLN A 73 19.75 -7.08 10.27
CA GLN A 73 19.28 -6.50 9.01
C GLN A 73 20.38 -6.61 7.96
N VAL A 74 20.02 -7.11 6.78
CA VAL A 74 20.89 -7.14 5.60
C VAL A 74 20.30 -6.27 4.51
N THR A 75 21.14 -5.45 3.87
CA THR A 75 20.71 -4.65 2.72
C THR A 75 20.63 -5.53 1.48
N HIS A 76 19.46 -5.58 0.84
CA HIS A 76 19.32 -6.23 -0.45
C HIS A 76 20.19 -5.53 -1.51
N GLN A 77 20.98 -6.30 -2.27
CA GLN A 77 21.87 -5.75 -3.31
C GLN A 77 21.10 -5.09 -4.46
N VAL A 78 19.84 -5.49 -4.65
CA VAL A 78 18.89 -4.92 -5.62
C VAL A 78 17.61 -4.57 -4.85
N PRO A 79 16.94 -3.45 -5.15
CA PRO A 79 15.69 -3.10 -4.50
C PRO A 79 14.65 -4.20 -4.62
N MET A 80 13.94 -4.49 -3.53
CA MET A 80 12.73 -5.30 -3.60
C MET A 80 11.64 -4.50 -4.32
N LEU A 81 10.98 -5.15 -5.28
CA LEU A 81 9.86 -4.58 -6.03
C LEU A 81 8.56 -5.22 -5.54
N SER A 82 7.45 -4.50 -5.73
CA SER A 82 6.11 -5.06 -5.63
C SER A 82 5.56 -5.39 -7.01
N LEU A 83 4.44 -6.11 -7.03
CA LEU A 83 3.62 -6.30 -8.21
C LEU A 83 2.32 -5.52 -8.03
N ASP A 84 1.91 -4.82 -9.07
CA ASP A 84 0.57 -4.21 -9.11
C ASP A 84 -0.49 -5.30 -9.27
N ASN A 85 -1.65 -5.09 -8.64
CA ASN A 85 -2.76 -6.04 -8.64
C ASN A 85 -3.75 -5.76 -9.78
N ALA A 86 -4.26 -6.84 -10.40
CA ALA A 86 -5.42 -6.80 -11.29
C ALA A 86 -6.53 -7.69 -10.72
N PHE A 87 -7.73 -7.15 -10.51
CA PHE A 87 -8.87 -7.86 -9.92
C PHE A 87 -9.94 -8.27 -10.94
N GLY A 88 -9.75 -7.91 -12.22
CA GLY A 88 -10.70 -8.24 -13.27
C GLY A 88 -10.06 -8.33 -14.65
N GLU A 89 -10.82 -8.90 -15.59
CA GLU A 89 -10.37 -9.13 -16.96
C GLU A 89 -10.05 -7.82 -17.70
N GLU A 90 -10.78 -6.74 -17.40
CA GLU A 90 -10.54 -5.42 -17.99
C GLU A 90 -9.20 -4.82 -17.56
N GLU A 91 -8.87 -4.91 -16.26
CA GLU A 91 -7.59 -4.44 -15.71
C GLU A 91 -6.43 -5.28 -16.26
N PHE A 92 -6.60 -6.60 -16.31
CA PHE A 92 -5.62 -7.50 -16.91
C PHE A 92 -5.39 -7.19 -18.40
N SER A 93 -6.47 -6.97 -19.15
CA SER A 93 -6.39 -6.57 -20.56
C SER A 93 -5.74 -5.20 -20.74
N ALA A 94 -5.99 -4.26 -19.83
CA ALA A 94 -5.33 -2.95 -19.82
C ALA A 94 -3.83 -3.07 -19.55
N PHE A 95 -3.43 -3.91 -18.60
CA PHE A 95 -2.02 -4.24 -18.38
C PHE A 95 -1.38 -4.82 -19.65
N ASN A 96 -1.99 -5.84 -20.26
CA ASN A 96 -1.45 -6.48 -21.48
C ASN A 96 -1.31 -5.50 -22.66
N ARG A 97 -2.18 -4.48 -22.76
CA ARG A 97 -2.09 -3.45 -23.81
C ARG A 97 -0.93 -2.45 -23.61
N ARG A 98 -0.38 -2.33 -22.41
CA ARG A 98 0.71 -1.39 -22.07
C ARG A 98 2.10 -1.99 -22.30
N ILE A 99 2.19 -3.32 -22.48
CA ILE A 99 3.41 -4.08 -22.78
C ILE A 99 3.65 -4.08 -24.30
#